data_AF-A0A3N1AZZ3-F1
#
_entry.id   AF-A0A3N1AZZ3-F1
#
_cell.length_a   1.000
_cell.length_b   1.000
_cell.length_c   1.000
_cell.angle_alpha   90.00
_cell.angle_beta   90.00
_cell.angle_gamma   90.00
#
_symmetry.space_group_name_H-M   'P 1'
#
loop_
_entity.id
_entity.type
_entity.pdbx_description
1 polymer ?
#
loop_
_entity_poly.entity_id
_entity_poly.type
_entity_poly.pdbx_seq_one_letter_code
_entity_poly.pdbx_strand_id
1 'polypeptide(L)'
;MATTTMQLDSGLRDELAEIARRDFAGVPLAEALRRLIREHQVNKIMTRYAELQSDQQEWARYRAETSLTDNTAGDGMPPRRDEYPEYNE
;
A
#
# COMPACT_ATOMS: atom_id res chain seq x y z
N MET A 1 -24.41 -1.90 -7.72
CA MET A 1 -23.07 -2.44 -8.03
C MET A 1 -23.24 -3.67 -8.90
N ALA A 2 -22.48 -3.81 -9.99
CA ALA A 2 -22.55 -4.99 -10.84
C ALA A 2 -21.89 -6.17 -10.12
N THR A 3 -22.63 -7.28 -9.96
CA THR A 3 -22.09 -8.51 -9.39
C THR A 3 -21.65 -9.41 -10.53
N THR A 4 -20.34 -9.58 -10.69
CA THR A 4 -19.77 -10.51 -11.65
C THR A 4 -19.51 -11.84 -10.96
N THR A 5 -19.91 -12.93 -11.60
CA THR A 5 -19.67 -14.30 -11.14
C THR A 5 -18.50 -14.91 -11.92
N MET A 6 -17.65 -15.66 -11.23
CA MET A 6 -16.55 -16.42 -11.81
C MET A 6 -16.71 -17.88 -11.40
N GLN A 7 -16.56 -18.78 -12.36
CA GLN A 7 -16.49 -20.21 -12.06
C GLN A 7 -15.10 -20.53 -11.51
N LEU A 8 -15.06 -21.17 -10.35
CA LEU A 8 -13.84 -21.60 -9.67
C LEU A 8 -13.95 -23.10 -9.42
N ASP A 9 -12.82 -23.79 -9.48
CA ASP A 9 -12.76 -25.15 -8.95
C ASP A 9 -13.14 -25.17 -7.46
N SER A 10 -13.82 -26.22 -7.02
CA SER A 10 -14.29 -26.35 -5.64
C SER A 10 -13.15 -26.31 -4.62
N GLY A 11 -12.01 -26.91 -4.93
CA GLY A 11 -10.84 -26.90 -4.03
C GLY A 11 -10.29 -25.49 -3.87
N LEU A 12 -10.12 -24.76 -4.98
CA LEU A 12 -9.68 -23.37 -4.95
C LEU A 12 -10.65 -22.46 -4.19
N ARG A 13 -11.96 -22.66 -4.37
CA ARG A 13 -12.98 -21.90 -3.62
C ARG A 13 -12.84 -22.12 -2.12
N ASP A 14 -12.63 -23.36 -1.70
CA ASP A 14 -12.55 -23.73 -0.28
C ASP A 14 -11.24 -23.22 0.34
N GLU A 15 -10.13 -23.27 -0.39
CA GLU A 15 -8.86 -22.63 0.02
C GLU A 15 -9.02 -21.12 0.20
N LEU A 16 -9.65 -20.44 -0.76
CA LEU A 16 -9.89 -18.99 -0.64
C LEU A 16 -10.85 -18.66 0.51
N ALA A 17 -11.84 -19.52 0.79
CA ALA A 17 -12.73 -19.37 1.94
C ALA A 17 -11.97 -19.51 3.25
N GLU A 18 -11.01 -20.43 3.34
CA GLU A 18 -10.18 -20.56 4.53
C GLU A 18 -9.22 -19.40 4.74
N ILE A 19 -8.62 -18.89 3.66
CA ILE A 19 -7.80 -17.67 3.72
C ILE A 19 -8.67 -16.49 4.19
N ALA A 20 -9.88 -16.33 3.65
CA ALA A 20 -10.80 -15.28 4.10
C ALA A 20 -11.14 -15.40 5.60
N ARG A 21 -11.32 -16.63 6.10
CA ARG A 21 -11.60 -16.88 7.51
C ARG A 21 -10.41 -16.57 8.42
N ARG A 22 -9.22 -17.08 8.07
CA ARG A 22 -8.01 -16.98 8.90
C ARG A 22 -7.37 -15.60 8.86
N ASP A 23 -7.23 -15.05 7.66
CA ASP A 23 -6.37 -13.88 7.41
C ASP A 23 -7.20 -12.59 7.32
N PHE A 24 -8.50 -12.70 7.06
CA PHE A 24 -9.42 -11.56 6.93
C PHE A 24 -10.61 -11.60 7.89
N ALA A 25 -10.48 -12.26 9.04
CA ALA A 25 -11.48 -12.28 10.12
C ALA A 25 -12.89 -12.72 9.69
N GLY A 26 -13.00 -13.60 8.69
CA GLY A 26 -14.29 -14.14 8.24
C GLY A 26 -15.14 -13.16 7.43
N VAL A 27 -14.55 -12.12 6.85
CA VAL A 27 -15.26 -11.29 5.86
C VAL A 27 -15.75 -12.14 4.67
N PRO A 28 -16.80 -11.69 3.96
CA PRO A 28 -17.27 -12.38 2.76
C PRO A 28 -16.13 -12.58 1.75
N LEU A 29 -16.14 -13.73 1.04
CA LEU A 29 -15.12 -14.09 0.07
C LEU A 29 -14.81 -12.99 -0.95
N ALA A 30 -15.85 -12.28 -1.43
CA ALA A 30 -15.68 -11.18 -2.37
C ALA A 30 -14.88 -9.99 -1.77
N GLU A 31 -15.04 -9.73 -0.48
CA GLU A 31 -14.30 -8.67 0.21
C GLU A 31 -12.87 -9.12 0.52
N ALA A 32 -12.66 -10.37 0.93
CA ALA A 32 -11.33 -10.95 1.08
C ALA A 32 -10.54 -10.88 -0.23
N LEU A 33 -11.15 -11.25 -1.36
CA LEU A 33 -10.53 -11.17 -2.68
C LEU A 33 -10.17 -9.73 -3.07
N ARG A 34 -11.02 -8.74 -2.78
CA ARG A 34 -10.71 -7.32 -3.02
C ARG A 34 -9.49 -6.86 -2.23
N ARG A 35 -9.34 -7.31 -0.98
CA ARG A 35 -8.19 -6.98 -0.14
C ARG A 35 -6.92 -7.66 -0.64
N LEU A 36 -6.98 -8.96 -0.96
CA LEU A 36 -5.90 -9.72 -1.60
C LEU A 36 -5.40 -9.06 -2.89
N ILE A 37 -6.30 -8.60 -3.76
CA ILE A 37 -5.91 -7.89 -4.99
C ILE A 37 -5.17 -6.59 -4.65
N ARG A 38 -5.65 -5.85 -3.66
CA ARG A 38 -5.05 -4.58 -3.23
C ARG A 38 -3.66 -4.80 -2.64
N GLU A 39 -3.51 -5.81 -1.78
CA GLU A 39 -2.23 -6.23 -1.21
C GLU A 39 -1.26 -6.70 -2.28
N HIS A 40 -1.71 -7.46 -3.28
CA HIS A 40 -0.87 -7.88 -4.41
C HIS A 40 -0.33 -6.68 -5.19
N GLN A 41 -1.15 -5.66 -5.42
CA GLN A 41 -0.71 -4.42 -6.08
C GLN A 41 0.33 -3.66 -5.25
N VAL A 42 0.11 -3.54 -3.94
CA VAL A 42 1.06 -2.91 -3.02
C VAL A 42 2.37 -3.69 -3.01
N ASN A 43 2.32 -5.02 -2.90
CA ASN A 43 3.49 -5.87 -2.89
C ASN A 43 4.30 -5.74 -4.19
N LYS A 44 3.64 -5.65 -5.35
CA LYS A 44 4.32 -5.40 -6.63
C LYS A 44 5.12 -4.09 -6.63
N ILE A 45 4.57 -3.04 -6.01
CA ILE A 45 5.26 -1.76 -5.85
C ILE A 45 6.43 -1.91 -4.87
N MET A 46 6.20 -2.55 -3.72
CA MET A 46 7.23 -2.78 -2.71
C MET A 46 8.40 -3.62 -3.23
N THR A 47 8.14 -4.63 -4.06
CA THR A 47 9.19 -5.43 -4.73
C THR A 47 10.04 -4.54 -5.63
N ARG A 48 9.44 -3.66 -6.42
CA ARG A 48 10.19 -2.70 -7.26
C ARG A 48 11.02 -1.73 -6.43
N TYR A 49 10.48 -1.25 -5.30
CA TYR A 49 11.26 -0.44 -4.37
C TYR A 49 12.43 -1.20 -3.76
N ALA A 50 12.25 -2.47 -3.40
CA ALA A 50 13.33 -3.30 -2.87
C ALA A 50 14.42 -3.55 -3.93
N GLU A 51 14.04 -3.78 -5.18
CA GLU A 51 14.97 -3.88 -6.31
C GLU A 51 15.73 -2.55 -6.51
N LEU A 52 15.03 -1.42 -6.52
CA LEU A 52 15.64 -0.10 -6.64
C LEU A 52 16.60 0.22 -5.48
N GLN A 53 16.24 -0.15 -4.25
CA GLN A 53 17.08 0.06 -3.07
C GLN A 53 18.35 -0.81 -3.12
N SER A 54 18.32 -1.94 -3.85
CA SER A 54 19.50 -2.77 -4.07
C SER A 54 20.52 -2.16 -5.04
N ASP A 55 20.11 -1.20 -5.88
CA ASP A 55 21.01 -0.36 -6.68
C ASP A 55 21.31 0.96 -5.95
N GLN A 56 22.49 1.05 -5.34
CA GLN A 56 22.89 2.23 -4.57
C GLN A 56 22.99 3.52 -5.40
N GLN A 57 23.35 3.44 -6.69
CA GLN A 57 23.44 4.64 -7.54
C GLN A 57 22.06 5.15 -7.92
N GLU A 58 21.16 4.24 -8.31
CA GLU A 58 19.80 4.59 -8.68
C GLU A 58 19.00 5.07 -7.46
N TRP A 59 19.17 4.43 -6.31
CA TRP A 59 18.57 4.85 -5.04
C TRP A 59 19.03 6.24 -4.60
N ALA A 60 20.31 6.58 -4.79
CA ALA A 60 20.83 7.92 -4.49
C ALA A 60 20.20 9.00 -5.38
N ARG A 61 20.01 8.71 -6.68
CA ARG A 61 19.32 9.62 -7.62
C ARG A 61 17.85 9.79 -7.26
N TYR A 62 17.15 8.70 -6.97
CA TYR A 62 15.76 8.73 -6.53
C TYR A 62 15.56 9.56 -5.25
N ARG A 63 16.43 9.39 -4.23
CA ARG A 63 16.40 10.20 -3.00
C ARG A 63 16.68 11.67 -3.24
N ALA A 64 17.58 11.99 -4.16
CA ALA A 64 17.86 13.38 -4.53
C ALA A 64 16.64 14.03 -5.20
N GLU A 65 15.96 13.31 -6.09
CA GLU A 65 14.72 13.77 -6.73
C GLU A 65 13.58 13.95 -5.74
N THR A 66 13.35 12.98 -4.84
CA THR A 66 12.31 13.09 -3.80
C THR A 66 12.60 14.24 -2.83
N SER A 67 13.85 14.47 -2.45
CA SER A 67 14.21 15.62 -1.60
C SER A 67 13.90 16.97 -2.26
N LEU A 68 14.02 17.07 -3.58
CA LEU A 68 13.64 18.28 -4.31
C LEU A 68 12.12 18.47 -4.31
N THR A 69 11.35 17.40 -4.49
CA THR A 69 9.87 17.45 -4.46
C THR A 69 9.34 17.73 -3.04
N ASP A 70 9.95 17.18 -2.00
CA ASP A 70 9.57 17.41 -0.60
C ASP A 70 9.81 18.87 -0.18
N ASN A 71 10.93 19.47 -0.63
CA ASN A 71 11.19 20.89 -0.44
C ASN A 71 10.13 21.78 -1.13
N THR A 72 9.64 21.39 -2.31
CA THR A 72 8.55 22.13 -2.98
C THR A 72 7.18 21.95 -2.32
N ALA A 73 6.94 20.85 -1.62
CA ALA A 73 5.71 20.64 -0.85
C ALA A 73 5.69 21.44 0.47
N GLY A 74 6.87 21.73 1.03
CA GLY A 74 7.05 22.54 2.24
C GLY A 74 7.04 24.07 2.00
N ASP A 75 7.20 24.54 0.77
CA ASP A 75 7.39 25.97 0.43
C ASP A 75 6.10 26.83 0.54
N GLY A 76 5.04 26.26 1.11
CA GLY A 76 3.78 26.94 1.44
C GLY A 76 3.15 26.52 2.76
N MET A 77 3.83 25.68 3.56
CA MET A 77 3.32 25.26 4.87
C MET A 77 3.89 26.19 5.95
N PRO A 78 3.05 26.71 6.88
CA PRO A 78 3.54 27.47 8.02
C PRO A 78 4.52 26.60 8.82
N PRO A 79 5.54 27.20 9.47
CA PRO A 79 6.46 26.43 10.29
C PRO A 79 5.67 25.65 11.34
N ARG A 80 6.00 24.36 11.50
CA ARG A 80 5.34 23.37 12.39
C ARG A 80 5.03 23.86 13.82
N ARG A 81 5.72 24.92 14.27
CA ARG A 81 5.53 25.59 15.57
C ARG A 81 4.21 26.35 15.69
N ASP A 82 3.65 26.81 14.57
CA ASP A 82 2.42 27.62 14.54
C ASP A 82 1.16 26.77 14.34
N GLU A 83 1.30 25.51 13.90
CA GLU A 83 0.17 24.65 13.56
C GLU A 83 -0.42 23.93 14.79
N TYR A 84 0.40 23.73 15.85
CA TYR A 84 -0.04 23.12 17.11
C TYR A 84 0.66 23.74 18.33
N PRO A 85 0.20 24.90 18.83
CA PRO A 85 0.80 25.55 19.99
C PRO A 85 0.68 24.72 21.29
N GLU A 86 -0.21 23.72 21.30
CA GLU A 86 -0.49 22.81 22.41
C GLU A 86 0.55 21.71 22.67
N TYR A 87 1.58 21.57 21.82
CA TYR A 87 2.68 20.60 22.01
C TYR A 87 4.07 21.25 22.17
N ASN A 88 4.13 22.57 22.41
CA ASN A 88 5.37 23.30 22.67
C ASN A 88 5.64 23.48 24.19
N GLU A 89 5.58 22.38 24.95
CA GLU A 89 6.12 22.30 26.32
C GLU A 89 7.43 21.51 26.36
#